data_AF-A0A960PKN9-F1
#
_entry.id   AF-A0A960PKN9-F1
#
_cell.length_a   1.000
_cell.length_b   1.000
_cell.length_c   1.000
_cell.angle_alpha   90.00
_cell.angle_beta   90.00
_cell.angle_gamma   90.00
#
_symmetry.space_group_name_H-M   'P 1'
#
loop_
_entity.id
_entity.type
_entity.pdbx_description
1 polymer ?
#
loop_
_entity_poly.entity_id
_entity_poly.type
_entity_poly.pdbx_seq_one_letter_code
_entity_poly.pdbx_strand_id
1 'polypeptide(L)'
;MTTTSTVHQLKVTLRGVRPPIWRRVILDSDTPLSEVAALLEAAMGWLGGHLHSFDIGDVTYQPPDPFGDDGWGRPTVDERTVTLGEVADEPKLKFRWDYDFGDGWMHDIVVESIGPAQPGVVTPSCVKGKRACPPEDCGGTWGYENLLAAIADPNHADHADLVEWVPDDFDPEAFDPTETTAIMRARRPLEGIDDLW
;
A
#
# COMPACT_ATOMS: atom_id res chain seq x y z
N MET A 1 -2.97 -34.98 1.35
CA MET A 1 -3.99 -33.91 1.37
C MET A 1 -3.25 -32.63 1.05
N THR A 2 -3.52 -32.01 -0.09
CA THR A 2 -3.02 -30.66 -0.37
C THR A 2 -3.79 -29.71 0.53
N THR A 3 -3.12 -29.14 1.54
CA THR A 3 -3.66 -28.05 2.33
C THR A 3 -3.89 -26.85 1.40
N THR A 4 -5.13 -26.41 1.26
CA THR A 4 -5.45 -25.18 0.52
C THR A 4 -5.12 -24.01 1.45
N SER A 5 -4.23 -23.10 1.01
CA SER A 5 -3.93 -21.86 1.73
C SER A 5 -5.21 -21.02 1.88
N THR A 6 -5.37 -20.34 3.02
CA THR A 6 -6.43 -19.33 3.19
C THR A 6 -5.90 -18.01 2.66
N VAL A 7 -6.72 -17.28 1.92
CA VAL A 7 -6.35 -16.00 1.30
C VAL A 7 -7.32 -14.90 1.69
N HIS A 8 -6.80 -13.68 1.75
CA HIS A 8 -7.54 -12.45 1.92
C HIS A 8 -7.65 -11.72 0.60
N GLN A 9 -8.87 -11.33 0.22
CA GLN A 9 -9.06 -10.32 -0.81
C GLN A 9 -9.26 -8.97 -0.14
N LEU A 10 -8.34 -8.05 -0.39
CA LEU A 10 -8.37 -6.69 0.15
C LEU A 10 -8.70 -5.71 -0.96
N LYS A 11 -9.54 -4.72 -0.67
CA LYS A 11 -9.65 -3.51 -1.48
C LYS A 11 -8.95 -2.37 -0.75
N VAL A 12 -7.96 -1.78 -1.41
CA VAL A 12 -7.11 -0.70 -0.91
C VAL A 12 -7.43 0.56 -1.71
N THR A 13 -7.78 1.65 -1.04
CA THR A 13 -8.20 2.91 -1.69
C THR A 13 -7.43 4.08 -1.09
N LEU A 14 -6.74 4.85 -1.92
CA LEU A 14 -6.05 6.06 -1.48
C LEU A 14 -7.07 7.15 -1.10
N ARG A 15 -6.91 7.73 0.09
CA ARG A 15 -7.75 8.84 0.57
C ARG A 15 -7.30 10.17 -0.03
N GLY A 16 -8.20 11.14 -0.04
CA GLY A 16 -7.90 12.51 -0.46
C GLY A 16 -7.89 12.74 -1.97
N VAL A 17 -7.70 11.71 -2.80
CA VAL A 17 -7.62 11.86 -4.26
C VAL A 17 -8.95 11.56 -4.97
N ARG A 18 -9.30 12.39 -5.97
CA ARG A 18 -10.45 12.17 -6.87
C ARG A 18 -10.08 12.37 -8.35
N PRO A 19 -10.55 11.51 -9.28
CA PRO A 19 -11.27 10.23 -9.07
C PRO A 19 -10.48 9.21 -8.23
N PRO A 20 -11.12 8.21 -7.60
CA PRO A 20 -10.45 7.34 -6.65
C PRO A 20 -9.35 6.49 -7.31
N ILE A 21 -8.19 6.44 -6.66
CA ILE A 21 -7.10 5.51 -6.96
C ILE A 21 -7.24 4.31 -6.02
N TRP A 22 -7.26 3.10 -6.56
CA TRP A 22 -7.47 1.90 -5.75
C TRP A 22 -6.91 0.63 -6.37
N ARG A 23 -6.69 -0.38 -5.53
CA ARG A 23 -6.24 -1.73 -5.88
C ARG A 23 -7.12 -2.78 -5.20
N ARG A 24 -7.26 -3.93 -5.84
CA ARG A 24 -7.81 -5.15 -5.24
C ARG A 24 -6.75 -6.22 -5.31
N VAL A 25 -6.26 -6.61 -4.15
CA VAL A 25 -5.16 -7.57 -4.00
C VAL A 25 -5.64 -8.83 -3.32
N ILE A 26 -5.00 -9.95 -3.64
CA ILE A 26 -5.17 -11.24 -2.98
C ILE A 26 -3.84 -11.62 -2.37
N LEU A 27 -3.83 -11.77 -1.05
CA LEU A 27 -2.67 -12.11 -0.23
C LEU A 27 -2.96 -13.39 0.57
N ASP A 28 -1.92 -14.13 0.96
CA ASP A 28 -2.12 -15.24 1.89
C ASP A 28 -2.48 -14.71 3.29
N SER A 29 -3.34 -15.43 4.01
CA SER A 29 -3.75 -15.03 5.36
C SER A 29 -2.61 -15.10 6.37
N ASP A 30 -1.59 -15.93 6.12
CA ASP A 30 -0.41 -16.07 6.99
C ASP A 30 0.72 -15.09 6.63
N THR A 31 0.51 -14.18 5.68
CA THR A 31 1.49 -13.12 5.37
C THR A 31 1.67 -12.18 6.56
N PRO A 32 2.91 -11.98 7.07
CA PRO A 32 3.21 -10.99 8.11
C PRO A 32 2.81 -9.57 7.69
N LEU A 33 2.38 -8.72 8.62
CA LEU A 33 1.95 -7.36 8.26
C LEU A 33 3.08 -6.51 7.64
N SER A 34 4.34 -6.73 8.04
CA SER A 34 5.50 -6.10 7.39
C SER A 34 5.59 -6.44 5.90
N GLU A 35 5.30 -7.69 5.53
CA GLU A 35 5.27 -8.12 4.14
C GLU A 35 4.01 -7.62 3.43
N VAL A 36 2.87 -7.52 4.13
CA VAL A 36 1.67 -6.86 3.60
C VAL A 36 1.98 -5.41 3.22
N ALA A 37 2.64 -4.63 4.07
CA ALA A 37 3.02 -3.25 3.75
C ALA A 37 3.88 -3.18 2.48
N ALA A 38 4.92 -4.00 2.39
CA ALA A 38 5.78 -4.07 1.21
C ALA A 38 5.00 -4.45 -0.07
N LEU A 39 4.01 -5.35 0.04
CA LEU A 39 3.15 -5.74 -1.07
C LEU A 39 2.16 -4.63 -1.46
N LEU A 40 1.69 -3.83 -0.49
CA LEU A 40 0.83 -2.68 -0.73
C LEU A 40 1.60 -1.54 -1.40
N GLU A 41 2.79 -1.20 -0.93
CA GLU A 41 3.70 -0.26 -1.59
C GLU A 41 3.91 -0.65 -3.06
N ALA A 42 4.27 -1.92 -3.31
CA ALA A 42 4.46 -2.44 -4.65
C ALA A 42 3.17 -2.37 -5.50
N ALA A 43 2.01 -2.69 -4.91
CA ALA A 43 0.72 -2.58 -5.59
C ALA A 43 0.35 -1.13 -5.92
N MET A 44 0.84 -0.18 -5.13
CA MET A 44 0.68 1.25 -5.33
C MET A 44 1.80 1.85 -6.20
N GLY A 45 2.78 1.07 -6.66
CA GLY A 45 3.88 1.57 -7.50
C GLY A 45 4.95 2.34 -6.74
N TRP A 46 4.97 2.23 -5.42
CA TRP A 46 5.95 2.84 -4.53
C TRP A 46 7.13 1.91 -4.26
N LEU A 47 8.26 2.52 -3.90
CA LEU A 47 9.54 1.80 -3.74
C LEU A 47 9.84 1.44 -2.29
N GLY A 48 9.07 2.00 -1.35
CA GLY A 48 9.31 1.90 0.09
C GLY A 48 10.34 2.92 0.56
N GLY A 49 10.88 2.71 1.76
CA GLY A 49 11.90 3.58 2.35
C GLY A 49 11.36 4.69 3.25
N HIS A 50 10.04 4.80 3.36
CA HIS A 50 9.37 5.69 4.31
C HIS A 50 8.74 4.89 5.46
N LEU A 51 8.47 5.58 6.57
CA LEU A 51 7.71 5.01 7.68
C LEU A 51 6.27 4.74 7.27
N HIS A 52 5.68 3.71 7.86
CA HIS A 52 4.30 3.33 7.62
C HIS A 52 3.69 2.70 8.89
N SER A 53 2.37 2.58 8.91
CA SER A 53 1.65 1.85 9.95
C SER A 53 0.29 1.36 9.49
N PHE A 54 -0.24 0.35 10.17
CA PHE A 54 -1.63 -0.08 10.09
C PHE A 54 -2.38 0.27 11.36
N ASP A 55 -3.54 0.90 11.22
CA ASP A 55 -4.49 1.07 12.32
C ASP A 55 -5.66 0.13 12.16
N ILE A 56 -5.71 -0.90 13.00
CA ILE A 56 -6.74 -1.95 12.98
C ILE A 56 -7.44 -1.98 14.35
N GLY A 57 -8.72 -1.63 14.38
CA GLY A 57 -9.44 -1.41 15.63
C GLY A 57 -8.81 -0.27 16.44
N ASP A 58 -8.39 -0.57 17.67
CA ASP A 58 -7.74 0.37 18.59
C ASP A 58 -6.21 0.15 18.71
N VAL A 59 -5.63 -0.68 17.84
CA VAL A 59 -4.20 -1.03 17.84
C VAL A 59 -3.51 -0.45 16.60
N THR A 60 -2.29 0.02 16.79
CA THR A 60 -1.39 0.43 15.70
C THR A 60 -0.30 -0.63 15.52
N TYR A 61 -0.10 -1.08 14.29
CA TYR A 61 0.95 -2.02 13.90
C TYR A 61 1.95 -1.27 13.03
N GLN A 62 3.22 -1.33 13.38
CA GLN A 62 4.28 -0.62 12.68
C GLN A 62 5.62 -1.34 12.88
N PRO A 63 6.65 -0.99 12.10
CA PRO A 63 8.02 -1.41 12.41
C PRO A 63 8.40 -1.04 13.86
N PRO A 64 9.35 -1.76 14.48
CA PRO A 64 9.77 -1.47 15.85
C PRO A 64 10.17 -0.01 16.02
N ASP A 65 9.54 0.66 16.99
CA ASP A 65 9.95 2.01 17.36
C ASP A 65 11.28 1.93 18.14
N PRO A 66 12.39 2.50 17.62
CA PRO A 66 13.68 2.49 18.31
C PRO A 66 13.65 3.32 19.61
N PHE A 67 12.66 4.20 19.79
CA PHE A 67 12.46 5.01 20.98
C PHE A 67 11.46 4.38 21.96
N GLY A 68 10.78 3.31 21.55
CA GLY A 68 9.77 2.59 22.32
C GLY A 68 8.43 3.31 22.41
N ASP A 69 7.39 2.57 22.82
CA ASP A 69 6.07 3.13 23.09
C ASP A 69 6.15 4.14 24.24
N ASP A 70 5.81 5.40 23.96
CA ASP A 70 5.79 6.48 24.95
C ASP A 70 4.61 6.37 25.94
N GLY A 71 3.71 5.40 25.73
CA GLY A 71 2.54 5.12 26.54
C GLY A 71 1.38 6.08 26.33
N TRP A 72 1.48 6.98 25.34
CA TRP A 72 0.47 7.97 25.00
C TRP A 72 -0.14 7.70 23.63
N GLY A 73 -1.31 7.07 23.62
CA GLY A 73 -2.07 6.85 22.38
C GLY A 73 -2.59 5.44 22.27
N ARG A 74 -2.59 4.90 21.05
CA ARG A 74 -2.97 3.53 20.76
C ARG A 74 -1.82 2.59 21.13
N PRO A 75 -2.09 1.39 21.68
CA PRO A 75 -1.07 0.37 21.83
C PRO A 75 -0.38 0.11 20.49
N THR A 76 0.94 0.07 20.52
CA THR A 76 1.76 -0.26 19.36
C THR A 76 2.18 -1.73 19.41
N VAL A 77 2.10 -2.42 18.27
CA VAL A 77 2.57 -3.80 18.09
C VAL A 77 3.56 -3.86 16.93
N ASP A 78 4.64 -4.63 17.11
CA ASP A 78 5.61 -4.93 16.05
C ASP A 78 4.93 -5.74 14.95
N GLU A 79 4.76 -5.13 13.78
CA GLU A 79 4.06 -5.71 12.63
C GLU A 79 4.69 -7.01 12.12
N ARG A 80 5.97 -7.26 12.43
CA ARG A 80 6.68 -8.49 12.03
C ARG A 80 6.19 -9.71 12.82
N THR A 81 5.48 -9.49 13.92
CA THR A 81 5.07 -10.54 14.87
C THR A 81 3.63 -11.00 14.69
N VAL A 82 2.89 -10.38 13.76
CA VAL A 82 1.50 -10.69 13.47
C VAL A 82 1.26 -10.85 11.97
N THR A 83 0.31 -11.69 11.62
CA THR A 83 -0.10 -11.96 10.25
C THR A 83 -1.42 -11.27 9.92
N LEU A 84 -1.69 -11.08 8.63
CA LEU A 84 -2.95 -10.50 8.15
C LEU A 84 -4.18 -11.22 8.69
N GLY A 85 -4.14 -12.55 8.74
CA GLY A 85 -5.23 -13.39 9.21
C GLY A 85 -5.45 -13.38 10.72
N GLU A 86 -4.46 -12.94 11.52
CA GLU A 86 -4.61 -12.78 12.97
C GLU A 86 -5.27 -11.46 13.34
N VAL A 87 -5.04 -10.41 12.56
CA VAL A 87 -5.50 -9.04 12.88
C VAL A 87 -6.72 -8.62 12.07
N ALA A 88 -6.97 -9.25 10.93
CA ALA A 88 -8.04 -8.91 10.00
C ALA A 88 -8.85 -10.15 9.58
N ASP A 89 -9.37 -10.88 10.56
CA ASP A 89 -10.01 -12.21 10.41
C ASP A 89 -11.49 -12.18 9.99
N GLU A 90 -12.09 -10.99 9.84
CA GLU A 90 -13.50 -10.84 9.49
C GLU A 90 -13.71 -10.17 8.12
N PRO A 91 -14.55 -10.74 7.23
CA PRO A 91 -15.01 -10.04 6.04
C PRO A 91 -15.76 -8.74 6.41
N LYS A 92 -15.57 -7.72 5.59
CA LYS A 92 -16.06 -6.33 5.76
C LYS A 92 -15.36 -5.53 6.86
N LEU A 93 -14.38 -6.11 7.56
CA LEU A 93 -13.50 -5.32 8.42
C LEU A 93 -12.86 -4.20 7.60
N LYS A 94 -12.80 -3.01 8.22
CA LYS A 94 -12.16 -1.83 7.65
C LYS A 94 -11.03 -1.40 8.56
N PHE A 95 -9.91 -1.05 7.96
CA PHE A 95 -8.75 -0.56 8.66
C PHE A 95 -7.99 0.42 7.78
N ARG A 96 -7.01 1.10 8.37
CA ARG A 96 -6.20 2.10 7.66
C ARG A 96 -4.77 1.60 7.51
N TRP A 97 -4.15 1.96 6.40
CA TRP A 97 -2.71 1.86 6.19
C TRP A 97 -2.18 3.23 5.80
N ASP A 98 -1.28 3.77 6.60
CA ASP A 98 -0.61 5.04 6.35
C ASP A 98 0.79 4.76 5.84
N TYR A 99 1.19 5.41 4.75
CA TYR A 99 2.53 5.33 4.17
C TYR A 99 3.09 6.73 4.00
N ASP A 100 4.39 6.86 4.23
CA ASP A 100 5.11 8.12 4.24
C ASP A 100 4.50 9.17 5.17
N PHE A 101 4.99 9.24 6.39
CA PHE A 101 4.50 10.21 7.38
C PHE A 101 4.86 11.66 7.03
N GLY A 102 5.76 11.89 6.06
CA GLY A 102 6.02 13.21 5.49
C GLY A 102 4.87 13.67 4.59
N ASP A 103 4.61 12.92 3.52
CA ASP A 103 3.56 13.24 2.54
C ASP A 103 2.13 12.88 3.01
N GLY A 104 2.01 11.97 3.97
CA GLY A 104 0.77 11.60 4.63
C GLY A 104 -0.17 10.77 3.76
N TRP A 105 0.34 9.75 3.06
CA TRP A 105 -0.48 8.89 2.21
C TRP A 105 -1.35 7.91 3.01
N MET A 106 -2.61 8.28 3.24
CA MET A 106 -3.56 7.46 3.97
C MET A 106 -4.40 6.56 3.05
N HIS A 107 -4.57 5.29 3.43
CA HIS A 107 -5.34 4.31 2.67
C HIS A 107 -6.48 3.72 3.49
N ASP A 108 -7.66 3.63 2.89
CA ASP A 108 -8.75 2.79 3.37
C ASP A 108 -8.58 1.36 2.85
N ILE A 109 -8.52 0.40 3.75
CA ILE A 109 -8.52 -1.03 3.42
C ILE A 109 -9.82 -1.68 3.89
N VAL A 110 -10.40 -2.49 3.01
CA VAL A 110 -11.56 -3.32 3.32
C VAL A 110 -11.24 -4.78 3.02
N VAL A 111 -11.46 -5.66 3.99
CA VAL A 111 -11.45 -7.11 3.76
C VAL A 111 -12.72 -7.47 2.99
N GLU A 112 -12.63 -7.78 1.70
CA GLU A 112 -13.80 -8.13 0.91
C GLU A 112 -14.22 -9.59 1.09
N SER A 113 -13.26 -10.49 1.24
CA SER A 113 -13.50 -11.92 1.50
C SER A 113 -12.27 -12.60 2.10
N ILE A 114 -12.53 -13.65 2.89
CA ILE A 114 -11.52 -14.57 3.43
C ILE A 114 -11.99 -15.99 3.10
N GLY A 115 -11.10 -16.84 2.63
CA GLY A 115 -11.45 -18.22 2.33
C GLY A 115 -10.33 -19.01 1.65
N PRO A 116 -10.57 -20.27 1.28
CA PRO A 116 -9.57 -21.08 0.60
C PRO A 116 -9.20 -20.47 -0.75
N ALA A 117 -7.91 -20.50 -1.08
CA ALA A 117 -7.40 -20.16 -2.40
C ALA A 117 -8.17 -20.94 -3.48
N GLN A 118 -8.72 -20.22 -4.45
CA GLN A 118 -9.40 -20.82 -5.59
C GLN A 118 -8.37 -21.46 -6.54
N PRO A 119 -8.69 -22.59 -7.21
CA PRO A 119 -7.79 -23.19 -8.18
C PRO A 119 -7.30 -22.20 -9.23
N GLY A 120 -5.98 -22.08 -9.39
CA GLY A 120 -5.34 -21.17 -10.37
C GLY A 120 -5.13 -19.74 -9.86
N VAL A 121 -5.62 -19.38 -8.67
CA VAL A 121 -5.22 -18.14 -8.00
C VAL A 121 -3.83 -18.34 -7.39
N VAL A 122 -2.91 -17.43 -7.72
CA VAL A 122 -1.54 -17.44 -7.20
C VAL A 122 -1.34 -16.14 -6.42
N THR A 123 -0.92 -16.26 -5.18
CA THR A 123 -0.59 -15.16 -4.27
C THR A 123 0.90 -14.80 -4.37
N PRO A 124 1.27 -13.53 -4.10
CA PRO A 124 0.38 -12.37 -4.11
C PRO A 124 -0.12 -12.07 -5.55
N SER A 125 -1.26 -11.38 -5.66
CA SER A 125 -1.74 -10.84 -6.94
C SER A 125 -2.58 -9.59 -6.78
N CYS A 126 -2.50 -8.68 -7.76
CA CYS A 126 -3.45 -7.60 -7.95
C CYS A 126 -4.42 -7.98 -9.06
N VAL A 127 -5.70 -8.16 -8.74
CA VAL A 127 -6.68 -8.67 -9.70
C VAL A 127 -7.45 -7.56 -10.41
N LYS A 128 -7.55 -6.38 -9.79
CA LYS A 128 -8.23 -5.18 -10.33
C LYS A 128 -7.70 -3.91 -9.67
N GLY A 129 -7.95 -2.79 -10.30
CA GLY A 129 -7.59 -1.47 -9.79
C GLY A 129 -7.96 -0.40 -10.80
N LYS A 130 -7.63 0.85 -10.48
CA LYS A 130 -7.76 1.97 -11.40
C LYS A 130 -6.77 3.08 -11.05
N ARG A 131 -6.28 3.77 -12.08
CA ARG A 131 -5.41 4.96 -12.03
C ARG A 131 -4.01 4.65 -11.50
N ALA A 132 -3.02 5.41 -11.96
CA ALA A 132 -1.68 5.39 -11.39
C ALA A 132 -1.74 6.04 -10.01
N CYS A 133 -0.88 5.60 -9.10
CA CYS A 133 -0.72 6.28 -7.82
C CYS A 133 0.12 7.54 -8.00
N PRO A 134 0.05 8.49 -7.05
CA PRO A 134 0.97 9.61 -7.04
C PRO A 134 2.42 9.13 -7.05
N PRO A 135 3.32 9.78 -7.82
CA PRO A 135 4.76 9.53 -7.71
C PRO A 135 5.24 9.71 -6.27
N GLU A 136 6.30 8.98 -5.89
CA GLU A 136 6.98 9.20 -4.60
C GLU A 136 7.40 10.67 -4.44
N ASP A 137 7.38 11.15 -3.19
CA ASP A 137 7.84 12.49 -2.80
C ASP A 137 7.15 13.66 -3.54
N CYS A 138 5.94 13.45 -4.07
CA CYS A 138 5.23 14.51 -4.79
C CYS A 138 4.56 15.54 -3.87
N GLY A 139 4.76 15.47 -2.55
CA GLY A 139 4.25 16.44 -1.58
C GLY A 139 2.82 16.15 -1.13
N GLY A 140 2.48 14.86 -0.99
CA GLY A 140 1.17 14.43 -0.52
C GLY A 140 0.04 14.78 -1.47
N THR A 141 -1.20 14.66 -0.97
CA THR A 141 -2.42 14.86 -1.78
C THR A 141 -2.47 16.23 -2.48
N TRP A 142 -2.04 17.29 -1.80
CA TRP A 142 -2.01 18.65 -2.36
C TRP A 142 -0.94 18.79 -3.45
N GLY A 143 0.25 18.26 -3.22
CA GLY A 143 1.32 18.29 -4.22
C GLY A 143 0.96 17.46 -5.46
N TYR A 144 0.29 16.33 -5.28
CA TYR A 144 -0.25 15.55 -6.39
C TYR A 144 -1.33 16.30 -7.19
N GLU A 145 -2.26 16.98 -6.51
CA GLU A 145 -3.26 17.81 -7.21
C GLU A 145 -2.60 18.94 -8.01
N ASN A 146 -1.57 19.59 -7.45
CA ASN A 146 -0.77 20.59 -8.15
C ASN A 146 -0.05 20.00 -9.36
N LEU A 147 0.56 18.82 -9.21
CA LEU A 147 1.21 18.09 -10.29
C LEU A 147 0.23 17.84 -11.44
N LEU A 148 -0.95 17.29 -11.16
CA LEU A 148 -1.96 17.03 -12.19
C LEU A 148 -2.43 18.31 -12.89
N ALA A 149 -2.60 19.40 -12.15
CA ALA A 149 -2.99 20.69 -12.72
C ALA A 149 -1.87 21.24 -13.63
N ALA A 150 -0.62 21.16 -13.17
CA ALA A 150 0.54 21.67 -13.87
C ALA A 150 0.81 20.90 -15.17
N ILE A 151 0.81 19.56 -15.16
CA ILE A 151 1.06 18.78 -16.38
C ILE A 151 -0.05 18.96 -17.44
N ALA A 152 -1.27 19.31 -17.01
CA ALA A 152 -2.41 19.50 -17.91
C ALA A 152 -2.48 20.90 -18.54
N ASP A 153 -1.87 21.93 -17.93
CA ASP A 153 -1.90 23.32 -18.41
C ASP A 153 -0.48 23.87 -18.65
N PRO A 154 -0.06 24.05 -19.91
CA PRO A 154 1.22 24.67 -20.26
C PRO A 154 1.44 26.09 -19.73
N ASN A 155 0.39 26.79 -19.28
CA ASN A 155 0.48 28.12 -18.69
C ASN A 155 0.48 28.11 -17.16
N HIS A 156 0.41 26.94 -16.53
CA HIS A 156 0.51 26.82 -15.08
C HIS A 156 1.87 27.34 -14.62
N ALA A 157 1.90 28.05 -13.48
CA ALA A 157 3.11 28.68 -12.97
C ALA A 157 4.25 27.66 -12.76
N ASP A 158 3.89 26.45 -12.34
CA ASP A 158 4.83 25.36 -12.05
C ASP A 158 4.97 24.36 -13.23
N HIS A 159 4.40 24.64 -14.41
CA HIS A 159 4.38 23.66 -15.52
C HIS A 159 5.77 23.18 -15.91
N ALA A 160 6.70 24.10 -16.14
CA ALA A 160 8.04 23.77 -16.62
C ALA A 160 8.79 22.88 -15.61
N ASP A 161 8.76 23.26 -14.33
CA ASP A 161 9.47 22.54 -13.28
C ASP A 161 8.87 21.15 -13.02
N LEU A 162 7.53 21.04 -13.03
CA LEU A 162 6.86 19.77 -12.72
C LEU A 162 6.83 18.79 -13.89
N VAL A 163 6.83 19.27 -15.14
CA VAL A 163 7.01 18.39 -16.32
C VAL A 163 8.43 17.85 -16.40
N GLU A 164 9.44 18.63 -15.98
CA GLU A 164 10.83 18.14 -15.89
C GLU A 164 11.00 17.13 -14.74
N TRP A 165 10.26 17.31 -13.64
CA TRP A 165 10.37 16.46 -12.45
C TRP A 165 9.62 15.12 -12.58
N VAL A 166 8.42 15.13 -13.17
CA VAL A 166 7.57 13.93 -13.27
C VAL A 166 8.17 12.89 -14.22
N PRO A 167 8.01 11.58 -13.97
CA PRO A 167 8.46 10.56 -14.92
C PRO A 167 7.85 10.76 -16.32
N ASP A 168 8.68 10.61 -17.36
CA ASP A 168 8.30 10.83 -18.76
C ASP A 168 7.08 10.00 -19.21
N ASP A 169 6.88 8.83 -18.61
CA ASP A 169 5.81 7.88 -18.92
C ASP A 169 4.64 7.93 -17.92
N PHE A 170 4.60 8.94 -17.05
CA PHE A 170 3.53 9.08 -16.07
C PHE A 170 2.19 9.44 -16.73
N ASP A 171 1.27 8.47 -16.76
CA ASP A 171 -0.14 8.68 -17.07
C ASP A 171 -1.00 8.45 -15.81
N PRO A 172 -1.66 9.50 -15.25
CA PRO A 172 -2.46 9.36 -14.04
C PRO A 172 -3.64 8.40 -14.19
N GLU A 173 -4.09 8.08 -15.40
CA GLU A 173 -5.18 7.13 -15.64
C GLU A 173 -4.70 5.70 -15.91
N ALA A 174 -3.41 5.49 -16.15
CA ALA A 174 -2.85 4.18 -16.47
C ALA A 174 -2.91 3.22 -15.27
N PHE A 175 -3.28 1.97 -15.53
CA PHE A 175 -3.22 0.89 -14.55
C PHE A 175 -3.33 -0.47 -15.24
N ASP A 176 -2.38 -1.37 -14.97
CA ASP A 176 -2.42 -2.76 -15.41
C ASP A 176 -2.28 -3.74 -14.21
N PRO A 177 -3.28 -4.61 -13.96
CA PRO A 177 -3.24 -5.56 -12.85
C PRO A 177 -2.21 -6.68 -13.04
N THR A 178 -1.88 -7.05 -14.28
CA THR A 178 -0.88 -8.06 -14.60
C THR A 178 0.53 -7.54 -14.31
N GLU A 179 0.82 -6.32 -14.76
CA GLU A 179 2.08 -5.64 -14.44
C GLU A 179 2.24 -5.43 -12.93
N THR A 180 1.19 -4.91 -12.28
CA THR A 180 1.18 -4.72 -10.83
C THR A 180 1.43 -6.04 -10.08
N THR A 181 0.80 -7.14 -10.53
CA THR A 181 1.06 -8.48 -9.97
C THR A 181 2.52 -8.92 -10.19
N ALA A 182 3.11 -8.63 -11.34
CA ALA A 182 4.49 -8.96 -11.61
C ALA A 182 5.43 -8.18 -10.68
N ILE A 183 5.19 -6.89 -10.46
CA ILE A 183 5.97 -6.04 -9.53
C ILE A 183 5.87 -6.57 -8.09
N MET A 184 4.64 -6.86 -7.61
CA MET A 184 4.42 -7.43 -6.27
C MET A 184 5.19 -8.73 -6.06
N ARG A 185 5.38 -9.55 -7.11
CA ARG A 185 6.11 -10.83 -7.03
C ARG A 185 7.62 -10.69 -7.23
N ALA A 186 8.04 -9.68 -7.97
CA ALA A 186 9.45 -9.42 -8.22
C ALA A 186 10.15 -8.86 -6.97
N ARG A 187 9.41 -8.14 -6.14
CA ARG A 187 9.83 -7.74 -4.79
C ARG A 187 9.88 -9.01 -3.93
N ARG A 188 11.06 -9.66 -3.86
CA ARG A 188 11.29 -10.69 -2.85
C ARG A 188 11.20 -10.04 -1.47
N PRO A 189 10.75 -10.78 -0.43
CA PRO A 189 10.83 -10.32 0.94
C PRO A 189 12.25 -9.83 1.24
N LEU A 190 12.36 -8.87 2.15
CA LEU A 190 13.62 -8.41 2.73
C LEU A 190 14.24 -9.56 3.54
N GLU A 191 14.64 -10.66 2.90
CA GLU A 191 15.52 -11.64 3.51
C GLU A 191 16.89 -10.97 3.67
N GLY A 192 17.17 -10.45 4.86
CA GLY A 192 18.52 -10.05 5.28
C GLY A 192 18.81 -8.55 5.41
N ILE A 193 17.82 -7.71 5.73
CA ILE A 193 18.09 -6.33 6.20
C ILE A 193 17.77 -6.17 7.70
N ASP A 194 18.18 -7.16 8.50
CA ASP A 194 18.17 -7.03 9.97
C ASP A 194 19.34 -6.17 10.50
N ASP A 195 20.26 -5.71 9.63
CA ASP A 195 21.53 -5.08 10.05
C ASP A 195 21.73 -3.63 9.58
N LEU A 196 20.69 -2.92 9.14
CA LEU A 196 20.83 -1.50 8.75
C LEU A 196 19.75 -0.61 9.35
N TRP A 197 19.58 -0.64 10.66
CA TRP A 197 19.24 0.51 11.51
C TRP A 197 19.84 0.32 12.91
#